data_AF-A0A7J6V1K4-F1
#
_entry.id   AF-A0A7J6V1K4-F1
#
_cell.length_a   1.000
_cell.length_b   1.000
_cell.length_c   1.000
_cell.angle_alpha   90.00
_cell.angle_beta   90.00
_cell.angle_gamma   90.00
#
_symmetry.space_group_name_H-M   'P 1'
#
loop_
_entity.id
_entity.type
_entity.pdbx_description
1 polymer ?
#
loop_
_entity_poly.entity_id
_entity_poly.type
_entity_poly.pdbx_seq_one_letter_code
_entity_poly.pdbx_strand_id
1 'polypeptide(L)'
;MYGFFKNKRIVLYDTLIQQCNEEEVVAILGHELGHWKLNHTMYTFAAVQILTILQFGGYTLVRNSKDLFQSFGFDSQPVLIGFILFQHTVTPIQHFVSFGLNLVSRAFEFQADAFAKKLGYGTPLRSGLVKLQEENLSAMNTDPWYSAYHYSHPPLVERLAAIDESDKKAD
;
A
#
# COMPACT_ATOMS: atom_id res chain seq x y z
N MET A 1 -4.96 -11.09 -5.38
CA MET A 1 -4.96 -12.51 -5.85
C MET A 1 -4.23 -13.39 -4.82
N TYR A 2 -4.85 -14.45 -4.31
CA TYR A 2 -4.30 -15.27 -3.23
C TYR A 2 -3.76 -16.60 -3.72
N GLY A 3 -2.62 -17.02 -3.16
CA GLY A 3 -2.06 -18.36 -3.36
C GLY A 3 -0.70 -18.40 -4.07
N PHE A 4 0.02 -19.48 -3.80
CA PHE A 4 1.39 -19.69 -4.24
C PHE A 4 1.46 -20.39 -5.60
N PHE A 5 2.41 -19.95 -6.43
CA PHE A 5 2.76 -20.55 -7.70
C PHE A 5 1.54 -20.76 -8.62
N LYS A 6 1.17 -22.02 -8.86
CA LYS A 6 0.15 -22.46 -9.81
C LYS A 6 -1.28 -22.38 -9.25
N ASN A 7 -1.43 -22.23 -7.93
CA ASN A 7 -2.73 -22.22 -7.28
C ASN A 7 -3.13 -20.78 -6.91
N LYS A 8 -3.45 -19.98 -7.92
CA LYS A 8 -3.95 -18.61 -7.72
C LYS A 8 -5.47 -18.63 -7.70
N ARG A 9 -6.05 -18.09 -6.63
CA ARG A 9 -7.50 -17.96 -6.43
C ARG A 9 -7.88 -16.49 -6.40
N ILE A 10 -9.02 -16.19 -7.01
CA ILE A 10 -9.70 -14.90 -6.90
C ILE A 10 -10.78 -15.08 -5.85
N VAL A 11 -10.81 -14.18 -4.87
CA VAL A 11 -11.82 -14.15 -3.82
C VAL A 11 -12.56 -12.83 -4.00
N LEU A 12 -13.88 -12.93 -4.14
CA LEU A 12 -14.77 -11.78 -4.23
C LEU A 12 -15.58 -11.72 -2.94
N TYR A 13 -15.73 -10.52 -2.39
CA TYR A 13 -16.61 -10.31 -1.25
C TYR A 13 -18.07 -10.36 -1.72
N ASP A 14 -18.94 -10.91 -0.87
CA ASP A 14 -20.38 -10.97 -1.12
C ASP A 14 -21.00 -9.57 -1.18
N THR A 15 -20.56 -8.66 -0.31
CA THR A 15 -20.96 -7.25 -0.32
C THR A 15 -20.63 -6.56 -1.63
N LEU A 16 -19.44 -6.81 -2.18
CA LEU A 16 -19.02 -6.27 -3.49
C LEU A 16 -19.97 -6.73 -4.60
N ILE A 17 -20.35 -8.01 -4.61
CA ILE A 17 -21.26 -8.58 -5.61
C ILE A 17 -22.69 -8.02 -5.45
N GLN A 18 -23.11 -7.71 -4.23
CA GLN A 18 -24.44 -7.14 -3.96
C GLN A 18 -24.52 -5.65 -4.33
N GLN A 19 -23.43 -4.90 -4.14
CA GLN A 19 -23.38 -3.44 -4.34
C GLN A 19 -23.03 -3.03 -5.77
N CYS A 20 -22.23 -3.82 -6.47
CA CYS A 20 -21.75 -3.52 -7.82
C CYS A 20 -22.44 -4.38 -8.89
N ASN A 21 -22.61 -3.82 -10.08
CA ASN A 21 -23.05 -4.60 -11.24
C ASN A 21 -21.90 -5.47 -11.79
N GLU A 22 -22.20 -6.40 -12.69
CA GLU A 22 -21.20 -7.33 -13.23
C GLU A 22 -20.04 -6.62 -13.92
N GLU A 23 -20.31 -5.56 -14.70
CA GLU A 23 -19.27 -4.78 -15.39
C GLU A 23 -18.33 -4.04 -14.42
N GLU A 24 -18.88 -3.49 -13.33
CA GLU A 24 -18.13 -2.84 -12.25
C GLU A 24 -17.25 -3.86 -11.51
N VAL A 25 -17.80 -5.04 -11.20
CA VAL A 25 -17.03 -6.13 -10.57
C VAL A 25 -15.88 -6.57 -11.48
N VAL A 26 -16.12 -6.73 -12.79
CA VAL A 26 -15.08 -7.07 -13.76
C VAL A 26 -14.03 -5.96 -13.87
N ALA A 27 -14.45 -4.69 -13.82
CA ALA A 27 -13.54 -3.55 -13.86
C ALA A 27 -12.62 -3.49 -12.62
N ILE A 28 -13.19 -3.69 -11.43
CA ILE A 28 -12.44 -3.77 -10.17
C ILE A 28 -11.50 -4.97 -10.20
N LEU A 29 -11.94 -6.11 -10.70
CA LEU A 29 -11.07 -7.27 -10.90
C LEU A 29 -9.95 -6.98 -11.90
N GLY A 30 -10.23 -6.21 -12.95
CA GLY A 30 -9.23 -5.72 -13.90
C GLY A 30 -8.12 -4.91 -13.22
N HIS A 31 -8.49 -4.03 -12.28
CA HIS A 31 -7.54 -3.28 -11.45
C HIS A 31 -6.69 -4.23 -10.57
N GLU A 32 -7.31 -5.19 -9.88
CA GLU A 32 -6.61 -6.21 -9.08
C GLU A 32 -5.65 -7.07 -9.92
N LEU A 33 -6.04 -7.39 -11.16
CA LEU A 33 -5.18 -8.07 -12.13
C LEU A 33 -4.04 -7.16 -12.61
N GLY A 34 -4.22 -5.85 -12.63
CA GLY A 34 -3.17 -4.86 -12.86
C GLY A 34 -2.06 -4.96 -11.84
N HIS A 35 -2.38 -5.02 -10.54
CA HIS A 35 -1.39 -5.24 -9.48
C HIS A 35 -0.60 -6.53 -9.68
N TRP A 36 -1.28 -7.59 -10.11
CA TRP A 36 -0.62 -8.86 -10.41
C TRP A 36 0.28 -8.76 -11.65
N LYS A 37 -0.21 -8.17 -12.74
CA LYS A 37 0.51 -8.07 -14.02
C LYS A 37 1.77 -7.22 -13.89
N LEU A 38 1.72 -6.16 -13.10
CA LEU A 38 2.82 -5.24 -12.84
C LEU A 38 3.70 -5.66 -11.65
N ASN A 39 3.46 -6.84 -11.07
CA ASN A 39 4.23 -7.41 -9.97
C ASN A 39 4.32 -6.53 -8.70
N HIS A 40 3.33 -5.65 -8.46
CA HIS A 40 3.30 -4.75 -7.31
C HIS A 40 3.48 -5.52 -5.98
N THR A 41 2.81 -6.67 -5.82
CA THR A 41 2.96 -7.52 -4.64
C THR A 41 4.39 -8.02 -4.43
N MET A 42 5.10 -8.37 -5.51
CA MET A 42 6.49 -8.85 -5.41
C MET A 42 7.44 -7.71 -5.06
N TYR A 43 7.24 -6.51 -5.60
CA TYR A 43 8.00 -5.32 -5.23
C TYR A 43 7.83 -4.98 -3.74
N THR A 44 6.57 -4.93 -3.27
CA THR A 44 6.28 -4.68 -1.85
C THR A 44 6.87 -5.77 -0.95
N PHE A 45 6.76 -7.04 -1.36
CA PHE A 45 7.37 -8.14 -0.61
C PHE A 45 8.89 -7.97 -0.50
N ALA A 46 9.58 -7.73 -1.61
CA ALA A 46 11.03 -7.53 -1.62
C ALA A 46 11.44 -6.31 -0.76
N ALA A 47 10.71 -5.19 -0.86
CA ALA A 47 10.96 -4.00 -0.06
C ALA A 47 10.85 -4.29 1.45
N VAL A 48 9.82 -5.04 1.88
CA VAL A 48 9.66 -5.45 3.28
C VAL A 48 10.78 -6.39 3.74
N GLN A 49 11.23 -7.33 2.89
CA GLN A 49 12.36 -8.20 3.25
C GLN A 49 13.65 -7.40 3.43
N ILE A 50 13.94 -6.45 2.53
CA ILE A 50 15.10 -5.56 2.64
C ILE A 50 15.03 -4.74 3.92
N LEU A 51 13.87 -4.12 4.20
CA LEU A 51 13.68 -3.35 5.43
C LEU A 51 13.88 -4.21 6.69
N THR A 52 13.37 -5.44 6.67
CA THR A 52 13.55 -6.40 7.79
C THR A 52 15.03 -6.70 8.02
N ILE A 53 15.80 -6.97 6.97
CA ILE A 53 17.25 -7.21 7.06
C ILE A 53 17.97 -5.97 7.61
N LEU A 54 17.62 -4.78 7.11
CA LEU A 54 18.19 -3.52 7.60
C LEU A 54 17.85 -3.27 9.08
N GLN A 55 16.63 -3.59 9.52
CA GLN A 55 16.23 -3.48 10.92
C GLN A 55 17.01 -4.44 11.82
N PHE A 56 17.16 -5.71 11.44
CA PHE A 56 17.99 -6.64 12.20
C PHE A 56 19.47 -6.25 12.20
N GLY A 57 19.97 -5.73 11.07
CA GLY A 57 21.32 -5.15 10.98
C GLY A 57 21.49 -3.97 11.93
N GLY A 58 20.57 -3.01 11.92
CA GLY A 58 20.58 -1.85 12.81
C GLY A 58 20.44 -2.24 14.29
N TYR A 59 19.65 -3.28 14.60
CA TYR A 59 19.51 -3.80 15.95
C TYR A 59 20.85 -4.28 16.54
N THR A 60 21.78 -4.78 15.72
CA THR A 60 23.12 -5.17 16.20
C THR A 60 23.88 -3.99 16.82
N LEU A 61 23.67 -2.76 16.32
CA LEU A 61 24.32 -1.55 16.86
C LEU A 61 23.83 -1.25 18.28
N VAL A 62 22.51 -1.36 18.49
CA VAL A 62 21.88 -1.18 19.81
C VAL A 62 22.30 -2.30 20.75
N ARG A 63 22.26 -3.55 20.30
CA ARG A 63 22.61 -4.72 21.12
C ARG A 63 24.06 -4.69 21.62
N ASN A 64 24.98 -4.14 20.84
CA ASN A 64 26.40 -4.08 21.21
C ASN A 64 26.76 -2.88 22.08
N SER A 65 25.88 -1.87 22.18
CA SER A 65 26.08 -0.72 23.07
C SER A 65 25.73 -1.09 24.50
N LYS A 66 26.68 -0.98 25.44
CA LYS A 66 26.40 -1.13 26.88
C LYS A 66 25.86 0.17 27.47
N ASP A 67 26.44 1.29 27.04
CA ASP A 67 26.10 2.64 27.51
C ASP A 67 24.62 2.98 27.26
N LEU A 68 24.06 2.52 26.14
CA LEU A 68 22.65 2.73 25.85
C LEU A 68 21.76 2.04 26.89
N PHE A 69 22.01 0.78 27.23
CA PHE A 69 21.23 0.07 28.25
C PHE A 69 21.37 0.69 29.63
N GLN A 70 22.60 1.08 30.00
CA GLN A 70 22.87 1.76 31.27
C GLN A 70 22.16 3.11 31.37
N SER A 71 22.07 3.86 30.28
CA SER A 71 21.33 5.13 30.22
C SER A 71 19.84 4.96 30.52
N PHE A 72 19.29 3.77 30.29
CA PHE A 72 17.91 3.40 30.63
C PHE A 72 17.80 2.59 31.93
N GLY A 73 18.87 2.52 32.73
CA GLY A 73 18.87 1.88 34.05
C GLY A 73 19.03 0.35 34.04
N PHE A 74 19.53 -0.23 32.94
CA PHE A 74 19.78 -1.67 32.84
C PHE A 74 21.28 -1.99 32.97
N ASP A 75 21.63 -2.76 34.01
CA ASP A 75 23.00 -3.26 34.23
C ASP A 75 23.37 -4.45 33.32
N SER A 76 22.36 -5.14 32.79
CA SER A 76 22.50 -6.22 31.83
C SER A 76 21.95 -5.79 30.46
N GLN A 77 22.17 -6.61 29.42
CA GLN A 77 21.65 -6.35 28.06
C GLN A 77 20.57 -7.38 27.66
N PRO A 78 19.36 -7.36 28.26
CA PRO A 78 18.29 -8.26 27.84
C PRO A 78 17.89 -7.99 26.40
N VAL A 79 17.78 -9.05 25.60
CA VAL A 79 17.46 -8.97 24.16
C VAL A 79 16.15 -8.22 23.90
N LEU A 80 15.10 -8.51 24.69
CA LEU A 80 13.80 -7.87 24.53
C LEU A 80 13.86 -6.35 24.79
N ILE A 81 14.57 -5.93 25.84
CA ILE A 81 14.74 -4.51 26.17
C ILE A 81 15.51 -3.80 25.06
N GLY A 82 16.59 -4.42 24.56
CA GLY A 82 17.33 -3.89 23.42
C GLY A 82 16.46 -3.69 22.19
N PHE A 83 15.55 -4.64 21.92
CA PHE A 83 14.63 -4.54 20.79
C PHE A 83 13.64 -3.39 20.96
N ILE A 84 13.08 -3.19 22.16
CA ILE A 84 12.19 -2.07 22.46
C ILE A 84 12.92 -0.73 22.30
N LEU A 85 14.11 -0.60 22.88
CA LEU A 85 14.95 0.61 22.75
C LEU A 85 15.28 0.90 21.29
N PHE A 86 15.59 -0.14 20.51
CA PHE A 86 15.81 0.00 19.06
C PHE A 86 14.56 0.51 18.34
N GLN A 87 13.37 -0.07 18.56
CA GLN A 87 12.12 0.36 17.92
C GLN A 87 11.84 1.86 18.17
N HIS A 88 12.01 2.33 19.41
CA HIS A 88 11.85 3.74 19.73
C HIS A 88 12.92 4.62 19.07
N THR A 89 14.17 4.18 19.05
CA THR A 89 15.28 4.92 18.44
C THR A 89 15.09 5.11 16.93
N VAL A 90 14.58 4.08 16.25
CA VAL A 90 14.38 4.14 14.79
C VAL A 90 13.04 4.74 14.37
N THR A 91 12.13 5.05 15.30
CA THR A 91 10.79 5.57 15.00
C THR A 91 10.81 6.78 14.04
N PRO A 92 11.67 7.80 14.21
CA PRO A 92 11.74 8.92 13.25
C PRO A 92 12.09 8.46 11.84
N ILE A 93 13.04 7.55 11.71
CA ILE A 93 13.46 6.97 10.42
C ILE A 93 12.30 6.17 9.80
N GLN A 94 11.58 5.39 10.62
CA GLN A 94 10.42 4.63 10.16
C GLN A 94 9.34 5.53 9.56
N HIS A 95 9.09 6.72 10.12
CA HIS A 95 8.12 7.67 9.55
C HIS A 95 8.51 8.13 8.14
N PHE A 96 9.79 8.43 7.89
CA PHE A 96 10.27 8.79 6.54
C PHE A 96 10.18 7.62 5.57
N VAL A 97 10.55 6.41 6.01
CA VAL A 97 10.45 5.20 5.19
C VAL A 97 8.98 4.91 4.85
N SER A 98 8.08 5.01 5.84
CA SER A 98 6.64 4.82 5.66
C SER A 98 6.07 5.82 4.66
N PHE A 99 6.46 7.09 4.75
CA PHE A 99 6.05 8.11 3.78
C PHE A 99 6.47 7.74 2.35
N GLY A 100 7.74 7.35 2.16
CA GLY A 100 8.24 6.92 0.85
C GLY A 100 7.50 5.68 0.31
N LEU A 101 7.22 4.69 1.16
CA LEU A 101 6.45 3.52 0.78
C LEU A 101 5.01 3.86 0.41
N ASN A 102 4.37 4.80 1.12
CA ASN A 102 3.02 5.27 0.79
C ASN A 102 2.98 5.95 -0.59
N LEU A 103 3.97 6.76 -0.94
CA LEU A 103 4.08 7.35 -2.29
C LEU A 103 4.20 6.28 -3.38
N VAL A 104 5.00 5.24 -3.15
CA VAL A 104 5.13 4.11 -4.08
C VAL A 104 3.82 3.35 -4.21
N SER A 105 3.14 3.08 -3.09
CA SER A 105 1.82 2.43 -3.07
C SER A 105 0.80 3.24 -3.88
N ARG A 106 0.76 4.57 -3.69
CA ARG A 106 -0.11 5.46 -4.48
C ARG A 106 0.18 5.38 -5.97
N ALA A 107 1.45 5.31 -6.37
CA ALA A 107 1.83 5.15 -7.77
C ALA A 107 1.38 3.80 -8.35
N PHE A 108 1.40 2.73 -7.55
CA PHE A 108 0.90 1.40 -7.95
C PHE A 108 -0.60 1.39 -8.21
N GLU A 109 -1.38 2.13 -7.42
CA GLU A 109 -2.82 2.29 -7.63
C GLU A 109 -3.12 2.96 -8.98
N PHE A 110 -2.45 4.07 -9.30
CA PHE A 110 -2.62 4.73 -10.59
C PHE A 110 -2.23 3.84 -11.77
N GLN A 111 -1.17 3.04 -11.62
CA GLN A 111 -0.77 2.08 -12.66
C GLN A 111 -1.80 0.96 -12.85
N ALA A 112 -2.41 0.48 -11.76
CA ALA A 112 -3.47 -0.52 -11.82
C ALA A 112 -4.77 0.04 -12.43
N ASP A 113 -5.14 1.27 -12.10
CA ASP A 113 -6.26 1.99 -12.72
C ASP A 113 -6.03 2.18 -14.23
N ALA A 114 -4.84 2.61 -14.62
CA ALA A 114 -4.45 2.74 -16.02
C ALA A 114 -4.48 1.39 -16.77
N PHE A 115 -4.10 0.30 -16.09
CA PHE A 115 -4.20 -1.04 -16.66
C PHE A 115 -5.64 -1.45 -16.92
N ALA A 116 -6.55 -1.26 -15.95
CA ALA A 116 -7.97 -1.54 -16.13
C ALA A 116 -8.61 -0.67 -17.22
N LYS A 117 -8.24 0.61 -17.29
CA LYS A 117 -8.64 1.52 -18.36
C LYS A 117 -8.18 1.03 -19.73
N LYS A 118 -6.93 0.59 -19.86
CA LYS A 118 -6.39 0.02 -21.12
C LYS A 118 -7.13 -1.23 -21.59
N LEU A 119 -7.74 -1.97 -20.66
CA LEU A 119 -8.59 -3.12 -20.98
C LEU A 119 -10.02 -2.73 -21.42
N GLY A 120 -10.33 -1.42 -21.47
CA GLY A 120 -11.65 -0.90 -21.86
C GLY A 120 -12.61 -0.68 -20.68
N TYR A 121 -12.17 -0.88 -19.44
CA TYR A 121 -13.03 -0.83 -18.26
C TYR A 121 -12.96 0.50 -17.48
N GLY A 122 -12.53 1.60 -18.11
CA GLY A 122 -12.39 2.90 -17.43
C GLY A 122 -13.70 3.43 -16.84
N THR A 123 -14.76 3.49 -17.64
CA THR A 123 -16.10 3.93 -17.21
C THR A 123 -16.70 3.06 -16.09
N PRO A 124 -16.76 1.72 -16.22
CA PRO A 124 -17.28 0.88 -15.15
C PRO A 124 -16.38 0.90 -13.90
N LEU A 125 -15.06 1.04 -14.04
CA LEU A 125 -14.16 1.21 -12.88
C LEU A 125 -14.51 2.48 -12.09
N ARG A 126 -14.70 3.60 -12.79
CA ARG A 126 -15.11 4.86 -12.16
C ARG A 126 -16.40 4.71 -11.35
N SER A 127 -17.43 4.11 -11.95
CA SER A 127 -18.72 3.89 -11.27
C SER A 127 -18.55 3.00 -10.04
N GLY A 128 -17.81 1.89 -10.17
CA GLY A 128 -17.54 0.97 -9.07
C GLY A 128 -16.77 1.63 -7.92
N LEU A 129 -15.75 2.45 -8.21
CA LEU A 129 -14.99 3.16 -7.19
C LEU A 129 -15.84 4.18 -6.41
N VAL A 130 -16.75 4.89 -7.09
CA VAL A 130 -17.68 5.82 -6.43
C VAL A 130 -18.61 5.07 -5.48
N LYS A 131 -19.23 3.98 -5.94
CA LYS A 131 -20.12 3.17 -5.09
C LYS A 131 -19.40 2.59 -3.88
N LEU A 132 -18.18 2.06 -4.08
CA LEU A 132 -17.38 1.54 -2.98
C LEU A 132 -17.02 2.63 -1.97
N GLN A 133 -16.75 3.86 -2.42
CA GLN A 133 -16.46 4.97 -1.51
C GLN A 133 -17.70 5.38 -0.69
N GLU A 134 -18.86 5.43 -1.34
CA GLU A 134 -20.15 5.78 -0.72
C GLU A 134 -20.54 4.74 0.34
N GLU A 135 -20.48 3.46 0.00
CA GLU A 135 -20.80 2.36 0.92
C GLU A 135 -19.85 2.27 2.12
N ASN A 136 -18.56 2.59 1.91
CA ASN A 136 -17.58 2.62 3.00
C ASN A 136 -17.62 3.92 3.83
N LEU A 137 -18.47 4.89 3.46
CA LEU A 137 -18.55 6.22 4.09
C LEU A 137 -17.18 6.91 4.18
N SER A 138 -16.34 6.68 3.17
CA SER A 138 -14.96 7.13 3.14
C SER A 138 -14.87 8.62 2.81
N ALA A 139 -13.83 9.29 3.34
CA ALA A 139 -13.67 10.73 3.17
C ALA A 139 -13.52 11.13 1.69
N MET A 140 -14.39 12.02 1.22
CA MET A 140 -14.45 12.46 -0.19
C MET A 140 -13.43 13.54 -0.53
N ASN A 141 -13.20 14.48 0.40
CA ASN A 141 -12.22 15.56 0.24
C ASN A 141 -11.27 15.51 1.43
N THR A 142 -10.00 15.24 1.16
CA THR A 142 -8.98 15.05 2.19
C THR A 142 -7.82 16.00 1.94
N ASP A 143 -7.23 16.50 3.02
CA ASP A 143 -6.10 17.41 2.92
C ASP A 143 -4.93 16.74 2.18
N PRO A 144 -4.28 17.41 1.21
CA PRO A 144 -3.21 16.81 0.41
C PRO A 144 -2.00 16.33 1.22
N TRP A 145 -1.66 17.01 2.32
CA TRP A 145 -0.54 16.60 3.17
C TRP A 145 -0.91 15.43 4.05
N TYR A 146 -2.12 15.45 4.60
CA TYR A 146 -2.67 14.35 5.35
C TYR A 146 -2.76 13.07 4.49
N SER A 147 -3.30 13.18 3.27
CA SER A 147 -3.45 12.04 2.36
C SER A 147 -2.09 11.52 1.90
N ALA A 148 -1.13 12.40 1.60
CA ALA A 148 0.21 12.00 1.22
C ALA A 148 0.94 11.20 2.31
N TYR A 149 0.70 11.54 3.57
CA TYR A 149 1.35 10.88 4.69
C TYR A 149 0.62 9.62 5.16
N HIS A 150 -0.70 9.66 5.29
CA HIS A 150 -1.46 8.60 5.94
C HIS A 150 -2.07 7.58 4.98
N TYR A 151 -2.33 7.93 3.72
CA TYR A 151 -3.06 7.05 2.82
C TYR A 151 -2.13 6.27 1.90
N SER A 152 -2.28 4.93 1.92
CA SER A 152 -1.66 4.02 0.95
C SER A 152 -2.35 4.06 -0.41
N HIS A 153 -3.62 4.49 -0.45
CA HIS A 153 -4.41 4.69 -1.66
C HIS A 153 -4.62 6.20 -1.91
N PRO A 154 -4.50 6.69 -3.16
CA PRO A 154 -4.84 8.07 -3.47
C PRO A 154 -6.33 8.34 -3.18
N PRO A 155 -6.70 9.57 -2.79
CA PRO A 155 -8.09 9.99 -2.68
C PRO A 155 -8.88 9.68 -3.96
N LEU A 156 -10.17 9.35 -3.81
CA LEU A 156 -11.04 8.99 -4.93
C LEU A 156 -10.98 10.02 -6.07
N VAL A 157 -11.03 11.32 -5.73
CA VAL A 157 -11.02 12.42 -6.71
C VAL A 157 -9.76 12.37 -7.59
N GLU A 158 -8.60 12.04 -7.03
CA GLU A 158 -7.35 11.92 -7.80
C GLU A 158 -7.40 10.74 -8.77
N ARG A 159 -7.95 9.60 -8.32
CA ARG A 159 -8.10 8.39 -9.14
C ARG A 159 -9.08 8.62 -10.29
N LEU A 160 -10.22 9.24 -10.01
CA LEU A 160 -11.21 9.56 -11.05
C LEU A 160 -10.64 10.52 -12.09
N ALA A 161 -9.91 11.55 -11.67
CA ALA A 161 -9.24 12.47 -12.59
C ALA A 161 -8.24 11.74 -13.50
N ALA A 162 -7.44 10.82 -12.96
CA ALA A 162 -6.48 10.04 -13.74
C ALA A 162 -7.17 9.06 -14.73
N ILE A 163 -8.32 8.50 -14.34
CA ILE A 163 -9.11 7.64 -15.23
C ILE A 163 -9.74 8.45 -16.36
N ASP A 164 -10.25 9.66 -16.07
CA ASP A 164 -10.89 10.55 -17.04
C ASP A 164 -9.92 11.20 -18.02
N GLU A 165 -8.66 11.39 -17.64
CA GLU A 165 -7.66 12.03 -18.50
C GLU A 165 -7.47 11.21 -19.78
N SER A 166 -7.98 11.71 -20.91
CA SER A 166 -7.93 11.00 -22.19
C SER A 166 -6.47 10.70 -22.59
N ASP A 167 -6.25 9.56 -23.26
CA ASP A 167 -4.94 9.16 -23.80
C ASP A 167 -4.49 10.17 -24.88
N LYS A 168 -4.10 11.38 -24.50
CA LYS A 168 -3.63 12.46 -25.41
C LYS A 168 -2.24 12.17 -26.02
N LYS A 169 -1.80 10.91 -26.03
CA LYS A 169 -0.49 10.48 -26.54
C LYS A 169 -0.57 9.18 -27.34
N ALA A 170 -1.63 9.01 -28.12
CA ALA A 170 -1.71 7.97 -29.13
C ALA A 170 -2.23 8.56 -30.45
N ASP A 171 -1.50 9.54 -30.99
CA ASP A 171 -1.49 9.94 -32.40
C ASP A 171 -0.06 10.38 -32.76
#